data_AF-A0A6G4UZ08-F1
#
_entry.id   AF-A0A6G4UZ08-F1
#
_cell.length_a   1.000
_cell.length_b   1.000
_cell.length_c   1.000
_cell.angle_alpha   90.00
_cell.angle_beta   90.00
_cell.angle_gamma   90.00
#
_symmetry.space_group_name_H-M   'P 1'
#
loop_
_entity.id
_entity.type
_entity.pdbx_description
1 polymer ?
#
loop_
_entity_poly.entity_id
_entity_poly.type
_entity_poly.pdbx_seq_one_letter_code
_entity_poly.pdbx_strand_id
1 'polypeptide(L)'
;MRGLIPYGVALLALYGTAARSIAAQVHARWLADRGIHPLPAYGAVLSTVACAGGWYLGIGAWLPDGAAAVVVALAVGGGTGVAAVVGDRWCVHQCGKRRRAPYASYAPSSSTRSRPAGAAAGHEPAEGGRWGIPLARERWYHWARSAAGARWGPGGLTTLAVLEELVYRGVLSALCLRLPAPPAAVALAAVTVAFGLSHAYGGWPQALAKSVVGALFLGAAATATLLAAVTAHVLFNLAACFPVHTGYTGAARAGAMPRETAGEGR
;
A
#
# COMPACT_ATOMS: atom_id res chain seq x y z
N MET A 1 -20.07 -24.63 -17.16
CA MET A 1 -19.74 -23.41 -16.38
C MET A 1 -18.86 -23.67 -15.14
N ARG A 2 -18.94 -24.81 -14.43
CA ARG A 2 -18.11 -25.08 -13.23
C ARG A 2 -16.60 -24.95 -13.44
N GLY A 3 -16.09 -25.25 -14.64
CA GLY A 3 -14.65 -25.12 -14.96
C GLY A 3 -14.13 -23.68 -15.07
N LEU A 4 -14.99 -22.68 -15.25
CA LEU A 4 -14.57 -21.26 -15.42
C LEU A 4 -14.43 -20.51 -14.11
N ILE A 5 -15.02 -21.02 -13.03
CA ILE A 5 -15.01 -20.43 -11.69
C ILE A 5 -13.58 -20.21 -11.16
N PRO A 6 -12.67 -21.21 -11.16
CA PRO A 6 -11.30 -20.98 -10.65
C PRO A 6 -10.55 -19.90 -11.46
N TYR A 7 -10.79 -19.81 -12.77
CA TYR A 7 -10.21 -18.76 -13.61
C TYR A 7 -10.75 -17.38 -13.25
N GLY A 8 -12.05 -17.26 -12.98
CA GLY A 8 -12.67 -16.01 -12.51
C GLY A 8 -12.06 -15.52 -11.20
N VAL A 9 -11.88 -16.42 -10.22
CA VAL A 9 -11.23 -16.09 -8.94
C VAL A 9 -9.79 -15.62 -9.15
N ALA A 10 -9.02 -16.35 -9.97
CA ALA A 10 -7.63 -16.01 -10.27
C ALA A 10 -7.52 -14.64 -10.97
N LEU A 11 -8.40 -14.37 -11.94
CA LEU A 11 -8.45 -13.09 -12.64
C LEU A 11 -8.74 -11.93 -11.67
N LEU A 12 -9.71 -12.08 -10.76
CA LEU A 12 -10.03 -11.04 -9.79
C LEU A 12 -8.85 -10.75 -8.83
N ALA A 13 -8.15 -11.79 -8.38
CA ALA A 13 -6.95 -11.63 -7.56
C ALA A 13 -5.82 -10.92 -8.34
N LEU A 14 -5.63 -11.30 -9.61
CA LEU A 14 -4.68 -10.66 -10.52
C LEU A 14 -5.02 -9.18 -10.73
N TYR A 15 -6.27 -8.85 -11.05
CA TYR A 15 -6.72 -7.45 -11.18
C TYR A 15 -6.48 -6.65 -9.91
N GLY A 16 -6.76 -7.23 -8.75
CA GLY A 16 -6.51 -6.63 -7.44
C GLY A 16 -5.03 -6.32 -7.16
N THR A 17 -4.08 -6.95 -7.84
CA THR A 17 -2.65 -6.63 -7.72
C THR A 17 -2.09 -5.88 -8.94
N ALA A 18 -2.80 -5.91 -10.07
CA ALA A 18 -2.37 -5.34 -11.34
C ALA A 18 -2.34 -3.81 -11.33
N ALA A 19 -3.29 -3.15 -10.66
CA ALA A 19 -3.38 -1.68 -10.66
C ALA A 19 -2.05 -1.02 -10.25
N ARG A 20 -1.42 -1.55 -9.21
CA ARG A 20 -0.10 -1.12 -8.75
C ARG A 20 1.00 -1.40 -9.78
N SER A 21 1.04 -2.60 -10.35
CA SER A 21 2.06 -2.99 -11.32
C SER A 21 1.98 -2.15 -12.59
N ILE A 22 0.77 -1.90 -13.08
CA ILE A 22 0.50 -1.01 -14.21
C ILE A 22 0.96 0.41 -13.86
N ALA A 23 0.56 0.95 -12.71
CA ALA A 23 0.98 2.28 -12.27
C ALA A 23 2.51 2.42 -12.16
N ALA A 24 3.20 1.40 -11.67
CA ALA A 24 4.65 1.36 -11.58
C ALA A 24 5.32 1.39 -12.97
N GLN A 25 4.78 0.63 -13.94
CA GLN A 25 5.26 0.65 -15.32
C GLN A 25 4.99 1.99 -16.00
N VAL A 26 3.79 2.55 -15.79
CA VAL A 26 3.41 3.86 -16.32
C VAL A 26 4.36 4.94 -15.80
N HIS A 27 4.61 4.94 -14.50
CA HIS A 27 5.50 5.91 -13.88
C HIS A 27 6.94 5.76 -14.36
N ALA A 28 7.48 4.53 -14.34
CA ALA A 28 8.85 4.26 -14.73
C ALA A 28 9.14 4.65 -16.18
N ARG A 29 8.18 4.46 -17.09
CA ARG A 29 8.36 4.74 -18.53
C ARG A 29 8.16 6.20 -18.90
N TRP A 30 7.25 6.91 -18.25
CA TRP A 30 6.79 8.22 -18.75
C TRP A 30 6.90 9.38 -17.75
N LEU A 31 7.01 9.10 -16.45
CA LEU A 31 6.88 10.12 -15.40
C LEU A 31 8.13 10.24 -14.52
N ALA A 32 8.92 9.16 -14.39
CA ALA A 32 10.10 9.12 -13.53
C ALA A 32 11.14 10.17 -13.93
N ASP A 33 11.46 10.28 -15.22
CA ASP A 33 12.44 11.25 -15.73
C ASP A 33 11.98 12.71 -15.62
N ARG A 34 10.67 12.92 -15.44
CA ARG A 34 10.07 14.24 -15.21
C ARG A 34 10.00 14.60 -13.73
N GLY A 35 10.51 13.74 -12.84
CA GLY A 35 10.41 13.94 -11.39
C GLY A 35 8.98 13.92 -10.84
N ILE A 36 8.01 13.43 -11.63
CA ILE A 36 6.61 13.35 -11.21
C ILE A 36 6.48 12.21 -10.20
N HIS A 37 5.66 12.43 -9.17
CA HIS A 37 5.43 11.43 -8.13
C HIS A 37 4.76 10.15 -8.71
N PRO A 38 4.95 8.96 -8.11
CA PRO A 38 4.27 7.72 -8.54
C PRO A 38 2.75 7.69 -8.32
N LEU A 39 2.24 8.36 -7.28
CA LEU A 39 0.83 8.30 -6.89
C LEU A 39 -0.19 8.86 -7.91
N PRO A 40 0.06 9.88 -8.75
CA PRO A 40 -0.88 10.29 -9.80
C PRO A 40 -1.09 9.17 -10.82
N ALA A 41 -0.03 8.43 -11.18
CA ALA A 41 -0.16 7.27 -12.06
C ALA A 41 -1.05 6.20 -11.42
N TYR A 42 -0.86 5.94 -10.13
CA TYR A 42 -1.69 4.98 -9.40
C TYR A 42 -3.15 5.45 -9.29
N GLY A 43 -3.38 6.70 -8.91
CA GLY A 43 -4.70 7.31 -8.87
C GLY A 43 -5.40 7.29 -10.23
N ALA A 44 -4.68 7.54 -11.33
CA ALA A 44 -5.24 7.46 -12.68
C ALA A 44 -5.68 6.03 -13.06
N VAL A 45 -4.85 5.02 -12.75
CA VAL A 45 -5.20 3.61 -12.96
C VAL A 45 -6.43 3.23 -12.13
N LEU A 46 -6.45 3.56 -10.84
CA LEU A 46 -7.60 3.28 -9.98
C LEU A 46 -8.88 3.99 -10.46
N SER A 47 -8.78 5.26 -10.85
CA SER A 47 -9.91 6.04 -11.39
C SER A 47 -10.46 5.38 -12.65
N THR A 48 -9.58 4.90 -13.53
CA THR A 48 -9.99 4.22 -14.77
C THR A 48 -10.77 2.95 -14.46
N VAL A 49 -10.26 2.13 -13.53
CA VAL A 49 -10.93 0.89 -13.09
C VAL A 49 -12.25 1.19 -12.39
N ALA A 50 -12.28 2.21 -11.51
CA ALA A 50 -13.49 2.64 -10.82
C ALA A 50 -14.55 3.13 -11.81
N CYS A 51 -14.22 4.02 -12.75
CA CYS A 51 -15.16 4.51 -13.75
C CYS A 51 -15.69 3.37 -14.64
N ALA A 52 -14.83 2.49 -15.13
CA ALA A 52 -15.26 1.34 -15.94
C ALA A 52 -16.15 0.37 -15.16
N GLY A 53 -15.80 0.10 -13.90
CA GLY A 53 -16.60 -0.77 -13.03
C GLY A 53 -17.93 -0.14 -12.62
N GLY A 54 -17.97 1.16 -12.35
CA GLY A 54 -19.20 1.90 -12.05
C GLY A 54 -20.14 1.97 -13.25
N TRP A 55 -19.60 2.12 -14.47
CA TRP A 55 -20.36 2.01 -15.70
C TRP A 55 -20.94 0.61 -15.90
N TYR A 56 -20.15 -0.44 -15.66
CA TYR A 56 -20.59 -1.83 -15.85
C TYR A 56 -21.57 -2.34 -14.77
N LEU A 57 -21.33 -2.03 -13.49
CA LEU A 57 -22.11 -2.53 -12.36
C LEU A 57 -23.27 -1.62 -11.96
N GLY A 58 -23.22 -0.35 -12.38
CA GLY A 58 -24.13 0.70 -11.93
C GLY A 58 -23.67 1.35 -10.62
N ILE A 59 -23.65 2.69 -10.60
CA ILE A 59 -23.23 3.48 -9.42
C ILE A 59 -24.22 3.42 -8.25
N GLY A 60 -25.48 3.05 -8.49
CA GLY A 60 -26.51 2.99 -7.46
C GLY A 60 -26.16 2.02 -6.33
N ALA A 61 -25.45 0.93 -6.64
CA ALA A 61 -25.03 -0.05 -5.64
C ALA A 61 -23.95 0.48 -4.67
N TRP A 62 -23.39 1.67 -4.91
CA TRP A 62 -22.33 2.26 -4.09
C TRP A 62 -22.85 3.28 -3.08
N LEU A 63 -24.06 3.78 -3.29
CA LEU A 63 -24.61 4.87 -2.50
C LEU A 63 -25.66 4.34 -1.51
N PRO A 64 -25.69 4.87 -0.27
CA PRO A 64 -26.77 4.58 0.66
C PRO A 64 -28.10 5.17 0.18
N ASP A 65 -29.17 4.40 0.36
CA ASP A 65 -30.53 4.83 0.05
C ASP A 65 -31.11 5.65 1.21
N GLY A 66 -30.97 6.98 1.10
CA GLY A 66 -31.58 7.94 2.03
C GLY A 66 -30.72 8.34 3.23
N ALA A 67 -31.18 9.36 3.96
CA ALA A 67 -30.41 10.02 5.01
C ALA A 67 -30.07 9.10 6.19
N ALA A 68 -31.00 8.23 6.61
CA ALA A 68 -30.76 7.29 7.70
C ALA A 68 -29.63 6.30 7.37
N ALA A 69 -29.60 5.79 6.13
CA ALA A 69 -28.55 4.89 5.66
C ALA A 69 -27.17 5.59 5.60
N VAL A 70 -27.13 6.88 5.23
CA VAL A 70 -25.91 7.70 5.32
C VAL A 70 -25.40 7.77 6.76
N VAL A 71 -26.26 8.09 7.72
CA VAL A 71 -25.87 8.20 9.14
C VAL A 71 -25.33 6.87 9.67
N VAL A 72 -26.00 5.76 9.38
CA VAL A 72 -25.54 4.41 9.75
C VAL A 72 -24.18 4.10 9.11
N ALA A 73 -24.02 4.40 7.82
CA ALA A 73 -22.76 4.18 7.12
C ALA A 73 -21.59 4.98 7.71
N LEU A 74 -21.83 6.25 8.07
CA LEU A 74 -20.84 7.09 8.73
C LEU A 74 -20.50 6.59 10.14
N ALA A 75 -21.49 6.15 10.92
CA ALA A 75 -21.29 5.62 12.25
C ALA A 75 -20.49 4.30 12.23
N VAL A 76 -20.90 3.35 11.38
CA VAL A 76 -20.19 2.09 11.15
C VAL A 76 -18.78 2.36 10.65
N GLY A 77 -18.63 3.21 9.63
CA GLY A 77 -17.34 3.60 9.06
C GLY A 77 -16.42 4.25 10.10
N GLY A 78 -16.96 5.15 10.93
CA GLY A 78 -16.23 5.76 12.05
C GLY A 78 -15.68 4.74 13.03
N GLY A 79 -16.54 3.84 13.52
CA GLY A 79 -16.14 2.76 14.43
C GLY A 79 -15.13 1.80 13.80
N THR A 80 -15.34 1.38 12.55
CA THR A 80 -14.39 0.53 11.82
C THR A 80 -13.06 1.23 11.57
N GLY A 81 -13.05 2.53 11.28
CA GLY A 81 -11.82 3.31 11.10
C GLY A 81 -10.95 3.30 12.36
N VAL A 82 -11.55 3.51 13.54
CA VAL A 82 -10.85 3.40 14.83
C VAL A 82 -10.30 1.99 15.06
N ALA A 83 -11.13 0.96 14.83
CA ALA A 83 -10.71 -0.44 14.95
C ALA A 83 -9.55 -0.79 14.01
N ALA A 84 -9.57 -0.26 12.77
CA ALA A 84 -8.51 -0.45 11.80
C ALA A 84 -7.18 0.19 12.25
N VAL A 85 -7.22 1.39 12.85
CA VAL A 85 -6.02 2.05 13.40
C VAL A 85 -5.41 1.22 14.53
N VAL A 86 -6.25 0.74 15.46
CA VAL A 86 -5.80 -0.11 16.58
C VAL A 86 -5.24 -1.44 16.06
N GLY A 87 -5.95 -2.08 15.13
CA GLY A 87 -5.57 -3.35 14.52
C GLY A 87 -4.26 -3.26 13.74
N ASP A 88 -4.08 -2.24 12.92
CA ASP A 88 -2.84 -2.00 12.15
C ASP A 88 -1.64 -1.85 13.11
N ARG A 89 -1.77 -1.01 14.14
CA ARG A 89 -0.73 -0.82 15.16
C ARG A 89 -0.40 -2.10 15.91
N TRP A 90 -1.42 -2.86 16.31
CA TRP A 90 -1.24 -4.14 17.00
C TRP A 90 -0.53 -5.15 16.11
N CYS A 91 -0.98 -5.33 14.86
CA CYS A 91 -0.35 -6.24 13.90
C CYS A 91 1.13 -5.88 13.66
N VAL A 92 1.42 -4.61 13.39
CA VAL A 92 2.80 -4.14 13.16
C VAL A 92 3.67 -4.40 14.39
N HIS A 93 3.16 -4.12 15.60
CA HIS A 93 3.89 -4.38 16.85
C HIS A 93 4.20 -5.87 17.06
N GLN A 94 3.21 -6.75 16.88
CA GLN A 94 3.39 -8.20 17.06
C GLN A 94 4.37 -8.78 16.04
N CYS A 95 4.28 -8.35 14.78
CA CYS A 95 5.24 -8.74 13.75
C CYS A 95 6.65 -8.18 14.01
N GLY A 96 6.76 -6.99 14.59
CA GLY A 96 8.03 -6.35 14.96
C GLY A 96 8.76 -7.07 16.08
N LYS A 97 8.05 -7.56 17.10
CA LYS A 97 8.64 -8.33 18.22
C LYS A 97 9.39 -9.58 17.73
N ARG A 98 8.86 -10.26 16.70
CA ARG A 98 9.48 -11.48 16.14
C ARG A 98 10.73 -11.22 15.32
N ARG A 99 10.89 -10.00 14.78
CA ARG A 99 12.07 -9.60 14.00
C ARG A 99 13.21 -9.02 14.85
N ARG A 100 12.98 -8.78 16.15
CA ARG A 100 14.05 -8.51 17.13
C ARG A 100 14.75 -9.79 17.63
N ALA A 101 14.56 -10.92 16.95
CA ALA A 101 15.54 -12.00 17.01
C ALA A 101 16.90 -11.41 16.59
N PRO A 102 17.98 -11.72 17.32
CA PRO A 102 19.15 -10.89 17.33
C PRO A 102 19.73 -10.87 15.92
N TYR A 103 19.78 -9.68 15.33
CA TYR A 103 20.92 -9.31 14.50
C TYR A 103 22.12 -9.30 15.46
N ALA A 104 22.50 -10.48 15.95
CA ALA A 104 23.73 -10.74 16.64
C ALA A 104 24.77 -10.41 15.61
N SER A 105 25.28 -9.18 15.70
CA SER A 105 26.63 -8.85 15.33
C SER A 105 27.07 -9.50 14.03
N TYR A 106 26.39 -9.18 12.92
CA TYR A 106 27.14 -8.99 11.68
C TYR A 106 27.95 -7.72 11.89
N ALA A 107 28.96 -7.81 12.78
CA ALA A 107 30.08 -6.90 12.75
C ALA A 107 30.53 -6.94 11.29
N PRO A 108 30.57 -5.80 10.58
CA PRO A 108 31.16 -5.80 9.26
C PRO A 108 32.52 -6.43 9.43
N SER A 109 32.74 -7.61 8.85
CA SER A 109 34.09 -8.12 8.75
C SER A 109 34.81 -7.01 7.99
N SER A 110 35.69 -6.32 8.70
CA SER A 110 36.67 -5.42 8.13
C SER A 110 37.61 -6.27 7.28
N SER A 111 37.09 -6.84 6.20
CA SER A 111 37.88 -7.27 5.08
C SER A 111 38.27 -5.98 4.37
N THR A 112 39.29 -5.36 4.95
CA THR A 112 40.20 -4.42 4.31
C THR A 112 40.81 -5.15 3.11
N ARG A 113 40.02 -5.38 2.05
CA ARG A 113 40.53 -5.77 0.75
C ARG A 113 41.16 -4.52 0.16
N SER A 114 42.46 -4.44 0.36
CA SER A 114 43.41 -3.80 -0.52
C SER A 114 42.89 -3.79 -1.97
N ARG A 115 42.44 -2.62 -2.42
CA ARG A 115 42.20 -2.36 -3.84
C ARG A 115 43.54 -2.48 -4.56
N PRO A 116 43.70 -3.33 -5.59
CA PRO A 116 44.87 -3.27 -6.44
C PRO A 116 44.86 -1.93 -7.17
N ALA A 117 45.90 -1.14 -6.93
CA ALA A 117 46.17 0.07 -7.68
C ALA A 117 46.58 -0.34 -9.10
N GLY A 118 45.69 -0.14 -10.07
CA GLY A 118 46.01 -0.39 -11.48
C GLY A 118 44.91 -1.14 -12.23
N ALA A 119 43.72 -0.57 -12.34
CA ALA A 119 42.80 -0.91 -13.42
C ALA A 119 42.39 0.40 -14.09
N ALA A 120 43.01 0.65 -15.23
CA ALA A 120 42.86 1.84 -16.04
C ALA A 120 41.45 1.96 -16.62
N ALA A 121 41.13 3.21 -16.93
CA ALA A 121 39.94 3.73 -17.59
C ALA A 121 39.47 2.93 -18.81
N GLY A 122 38.15 2.92 -19.04
CA GLY A 122 37.61 2.56 -20.37
C GLY A 122 36.31 1.76 -20.41
N HIS A 123 35.47 1.77 -19.38
CA HIS A 123 34.09 1.29 -19.53
C HIS A 123 33.13 2.45 -19.34
N GLU A 124 32.79 3.10 -20.46
CA GLU A 124 31.51 3.78 -20.56
C GLU A 124 30.44 2.75 -20.18
N PRO A 125 29.63 3.00 -19.14
CA PRO A 125 28.51 2.13 -18.85
C PRO A 125 27.58 2.23 -20.06
N ALA A 126 27.48 1.14 -20.83
CA ALA A 126 26.65 1.08 -22.02
C ALA A 126 25.24 1.62 -21.72
N GLU A 127 24.98 2.86 -22.15
CA GLU A 127 23.77 3.63 -21.86
C GLU A 127 22.49 3.02 -22.48
N GLY A 128 22.61 1.95 -23.27
CA GLY A 128 21.48 1.26 -23.90
C GLY A 128 20.94 0.05 -23.14
N GLY A 129 21.53 -0.32 -22.01
CA GLY A 129 21.26 -1.59 -21.34
C GLY A 129 19.99 -1.57 -20.48
N ARG A 130 18.84 -1.93 -21.09
CA ARG A 130 17.61 -2.43 -20.44
C ARG A 130 17.45 -1.97 -18.98
N TRP A 131 16.67 -0.91 -18.76
CA TRP A 131 16.10 -0.61 -17.44
C TRP A 131 15.43 -1.87 -16.89
N GLY A 132 16.20 -2.65 -16.12
CA GLY A 132 15.72 -3.89 -15.56
C GLY A 132 14.52 -3.54 -14.69
N ILE A 133 13.40 -4.21 -14.94
CA ILE A 133 12.19 -4.14 -14.11
C ILE A 133 12.50 -4.14 -12.59
N PRO A 134 13.57 -4.81 -12.08
CA PRO A 134 13.97 -4.71 -10.67
C PRO A 134 14.31 -3.27 -10.19
N LEU A 135 15.07 -2.50 -10.96
CA LEU A 135 15.55 -1.16 -10.57
C LEU A 135 14.42 -0.12 -10.50
N ALA A 136 13.49 -0.16 -11.46
CA ALA A 136 12.30 0.69 -11.44
C ALA A 136 11.41 0.40 -10.23
N ARG A 137 11.30 -0.88 -9.84
CA ARG A 137 10.52 -1.33 -8.69
C ARG A 137 11.15 -0.88 -7.37
N GLU A 138 12.47 -0.99 -7.21
CA GLU A 138 13.18 -0.49 -6.04
C GLU A 138 13.08 1.03 -5.89
N ARG A 139 13.24 1.79 -6.99
CA ARG A 139 13.04 3.25 -6.99
C ARG A 139 11.63 3.62 -6.58
N TRP A 140 10.60 2.95 -7.10
CA TRP A 140 9.21 3.14 -6.68
C TRP A 140 9.05 2.91 -5.17
N TYR A 141 9.65 1.84 -4.63
CA TYR A 141 9.55 1.51 -3.21
C TYR A 141 10.28 2.51 -2.30
N HIS A 142 11.44 3.00 -2.72
CA HIS A 142 12.15 4.05 -1.99
C HIS A 142 11.37 5.37 -2.01
N TRP A 143 10.85 5.78 -3.17
CA TRP A 143 10.05 6.99 -3.32
C TRP A 143 8.72 6.94 -2.57
N ALA A 144 7.97 5.84 -2.70
CA ALA A 144 6.71 5.68 -1.99
C ALA A 144 6.89 5.75 -0.47
N ARG A 145 8.02 5.24 0.06
CA ARG A 145 8.33 5.33 1.50
C ARG A 145 8.74 6.73 1.95
N SER A 146 9.51 7.46 1.15
CA SER A 146 10.00 8.80 1.52
C SER A 146 8.97 9.91 1.30
N ALA A 147 8.04 9.74 0.36
CA ALA A 147 7.15 10.80 -0.08
C ALA A 147 5.67 10.66 0.34
N ALA A 148 5.23 9.47 0.78
CA ALA A 148 3.83 9.24 1.18
C ALA A 148 3.36 10.15 2.33
N GLY A 149 4.25 10.61 3.21
CA GLY A 149 3.89 11.52 4.31
C GLY A 149 4.07 13.01 4.01
N ALA A 150 5.09 13.39 3.24
CA ALA A 150 5.56 14.78 3.21
C ALA A 150 5.03 15.64 2.06
N ARG A 151 4.53 15.04 0.96
CA ARG A 151 4.21 15.80 -0.28
C ARG A 151 2.75 15.79 -0.72
N TRP A 152 1.94 14.82 -0.31
CA TRP A 152 0.57 14.66 -0.81
C TRP A 152 -0.50 15.31 0.05
N GLY A 153 -0.13 15.70 1.28
CA GLY A 153 -1.05 16.22 2.26
C GLY A 153 -2.21 15.26 2.58
N PRO A 154 -3.14 15.68 3.44
CA PRO A 154 -4.32 14.89 3.75
C PRO A 154 -5.22 14.69 2.52
N GLY A 155 -5.38 15.71 1.66
CA GLY A 155 -6.28 15.64 0.51
C GLY A 155 -5.91 14.57 -0.53
N GLY A 156 -4.61 14.42 -0.84
CA GLY A 156 -4.15 13.38 -1.75
C GLY A 156 -4.36 11.97 -1.19
N LEU A 157 -4.17 11.79 0.12
CA LEU A 157 -4.37 10.51 0.79
C LEU A 157 -5.85 10.15 0.94
N THR A 158 -6.72 11.13 1.18
CA THR A 158 -8.17 10.97 1.14
C THR A 158 -8.63 10.55 -0.26
N THR A 159 -8.13 11.20 -1.31
CA THR A 159 -8.48 10.87 -2.70
C THR A 159 -8.10 9.43 -3.04
N LEU A 160 -6.90 8.99 -2.67
CA LEU A 160 -6.47 7.62 -2.89
C LEU A 160 -7.29 6.61 -2.08
N ALA A 161 -7.60 6.90 -0.82
CA ALA A 161 -8.45 6.04 0.00
C ALA A 161 -9.81 5.80 -0.67
N VAL A 162 -10.44 6.87 -1.16
CA VAL A 162 -11.72 6.78 -1.90
C VAL A 162 -11.55 5.88 -3.14
N LEU A 163 -10.53 6.14 -3.96
CA LEU A 163 -10.28 5.37 -5.18
C LEU A 163 -9.99 3.89 -4.91
N GLU A 164 -9.23 3.58 -3.86
CA GLU A 164 -8.95 2.20 -3.45
C GLU A 164 -10.24 1.51 -3.00
N GLU A 165 -11.09 2.14 -2.20
CA GLU A 165 -12.36 1.52 -1.80
C GLU A 165 -13.30 1.34 -2.99
N LEU A 166 -13.41 2.32 -3.90
CA LEU A 166 -14.18 2.17 -5.14
C LEU A 166 -13.72 0.94 -5.94
N VAL A 167 -12.42 0.70 -6.05
CA VAL A 167 -11.90 -0.46 -6.79
C VAL A 167 -12.07 -1.76 -6.00
N TYR A 168 -11.57 -1.85 -4.77
CA TYR A 168 -11.53 -3.13 -4.03
C TYR A 168 -12.91 -3.53 -3.48
N ARG A 169 -13.67 -2.59 -2.92
CA ARG A 169 -14.97 -2.87 -2.26
C ARG A 169 -16.14 -2.55 -3.18
N GLY A 170 -16.02 -1.53 -4.03
CA GLY A 170 -17.02 -1.22 -5.04
C GLY A 170 -17.01 -2.23 -6.19
N VAL A 171 -15.91 -2.31 -6.95
CA VAL A 171 -15.85 -3.09 -8.20
C VAL A 171 -15.51 -4.57 -7.94
N LEU A 172 -14.34 -4.85 -7.36
CA LEU A 172 -13.84 -6.23 -7.25
C LEU A 172 -14.72 -7.09 -6.34
N SER A 173 -15.13 -6.57 -5.18
CA SER A 173 -16.00 -7.31 -4.26
C SER A 173 -17.39 -7.56 -4.86
N ALA A 174 -17.97 -6.59 -5.57
CA ALA A 174 -19.24 -6.80 -6.28
C ALA A 174 -19.12 -7.87 -7.37
N LEU A 175 -18.00 -7.92 -8.11
CA LEU A 175 -17.74 -9.00 -9.06
C LEU A 175 -17.58 -10.36 -8.37
N CYS A 176 -16.92 -10.43 -7.20
CA CYS A 176 -16.85 -11.65 -6.41
C CYS A 176 -18.24 -12.18 -6.01
N LEU A 177 -19.16 -11.28 -5.63
CA LEU A 177 -20.52 -11.63 -5.23
C LEU A 177 -21.42 -12.11 -6.39
N ARG A 178 -20.98 -11.96 -7.65
CA ARG A 178 -21.65 -12.58 -8.81
C ARG A 178 -21.32 -14.07 -8.96
N LEU A 179 -20.32 -14.58 -8.23
CA LEU A 179 -19.99 -16.00 -8.20
C LEU A 179 -20.95 -16.74 -7.25
N PRO A 180 -21.25 -18.02 -7.50
CA PRO A 180 -21.96 -18.84 -6.52
C PRO A 180 -21.13 -19.04 -5.25
N ALA A 181 -21.79 -19.34 -4.12
CA ALA A 181 -21.12 -19.85 -2.93
C ALA A 181 -20.72 -21.33 -3.13
N PRO A 182 -19.57 -21.82 -2.60
CA PRO A 182 -18.54 -21.09 -1.84
C PRO A 182 -17.50 -20.22 -2.61
N PRO A 183 -17.32 -20.30 -3.95
CA PRO A 183 -16.30 -19.50 -4.66
C PRO A 183 -16.29 -17.99 -4.38
N ALA A 184 -17.45 -17.37 -4.17
CA ALA A 184 -17.53 -15.96 -3.81
C ALA A 184 -16.72 -15.62 -2.55
N ALA A 185 -16.80 -16.45 -1.50
CA ALA A 185 -16.07 -16.23 -0.25
C ALA A 185 -14.55 -16.34 -0.45
N VAL A 186 -14.10 -17.31 -1.25
CA VAL A 186 -12.68 -17.47 -1.61
C VAL A 186 -12.18 -16.26 -2.39
N ALA A 187 -12.99 -15.76 -3.34
CA ALA A 187 -12.64 -14.59 -4.13
C ALA A 187 -12.55 -13.32 -3.27
N LEU A 188 -13.48 -13.10 -2.34
CA LEU A 188 -13.46 -11.99 -1.39
C LEU A 188 -12.22 -12.04 -0.48
N ALA A 189 -11.86 -13.23 0.01
CA ALA A 189 -10.63 -13.42 0.78
C ALA A 189 -9.39 -13.10 -0.08
N ALA A 190 -9.36 -13.54 -1.33
CA ALA A 190 -8.26 -13.26 -2.25
C ALA A 190 -8.13 -11.75 -2.56
N VAL A 191 -9.24 -11.05 -2.80
CA VAL A 191 -9.25 -9.58 -3.01
C VAL A 191 -8.76 -8.84 -1.75
N THR A 192 -9.13 -9.32 -0.57
CA THR A 192 -8.65 -8.77 0.71
C THR A 192 -7.14 -8.94 0.88
N VAL A 193 -6.61 -10.12 0.54
CA VAL A 193 -5.16 -10.37 0.54
C VAL A 193 -4.46 -9.53 -0.54
N ALA A 194 -5.05 -9.39 -1.73
CA ALA A 194 -4.52 -8.55 -2.80
C ALA A 194 -4.41 -7.09 -2.37
N PHE A 195 -5.41 -6.56 -1.65
CA PHE A 195 -5.36 -5.24 -1.03
C PHE A 195 -4.18 -5.12 -0.06
N GLY A 196 -3.95 -6.11 0.81
CA GLY A 196 -2.77 -6.14 1.68
C GLY A 196 -1.44 -6.20 0.91
N LEU A 197 -1.35 -7.04 -0.12
CA LEU A 197 -0.15 -7.17 -0.97
C LEU A 197 0.16 -5.89 -1.75
N SER A 198 -0.85 -5.09 -2.11
CA SER A 198 -0.64 -3.76 -2.70
C SER A 198 0.13 -2.83 -1.76
N HIS A 199 0.19 -3.13 -0.46
CA HIS A 199 0.92 -2.41 0.56
C HIS A 199 2.25 -3.07 0.97
N ALA A 200 2.70 -4.12 0.28
CA ALA A 200 3.97 -4.80 0.59
C ALA A 200 5.23 -3.91 0.47
N TYR A 201 5.10 -2.67 0.01
CA TYR A 201 6.22 -1.71 -0.06
C TYR A 201 6.79 -1.29 1.28
N GLY A 202 6.00 -1.23 2.35
CA GLY A 202 6.55 -1.06 3.70
C GLY A 202 6.82 -2.40 4.39
N GLY A 203 6.92 -3.48 3.62
CA GLY A 203 7.31 -4.81 4.07
C GLY A 203 6.13 -5.71 4.42
N TRP A 204 6.45 -6.99 4.63
CA TRP A 204 5.47 -8.03 4.96
C TRP A 204 4.61 -7.76 6.20
N PRO A 205 5.14 -7.20 7.31
CA PRO A 205 4.31 -6.82 8.44
C PRO A 205 3.19 -5.85 8.05
N GLN A 206 3.50 -4.87 7.19
CA GLN A 206 2.51 -3.92 6.71
C GLN A 206 1.52 -4.60 5.77
N ALA A 207 1.97 -5.46 4.85
CA ALA A 207 1.05 -6.20 3.98
C ALA A 207 0.04 -7.03 4.78
N LEU A 208 0.50 -7.74 5.82
CA LEU A 208 -0.37 -8.52 6.71
C LEU A 208 -1.34 -7.63 7.49
N ALA A 209 -0.85 -6.53 8.08
CA ALA A 209 -1.70 -5.57 8.78
C ALA A 209 -2.79 -5.00 7.84
N LYS A 210 -2.43 -4.71 6.59
CA LYS A 210 -3.34 -4.19 5.58
C LYS A 210 -4.34 -5.22 5.08
N SER A 211 -4.00 -6.51 5.06
CA SER A 211 -4.99 -7.57 4.83
C SER A 211 -6.05 -7.59 5.95
N VAL A 212 -5.64 -7.45 7.21
CA VAL A 212 -6.59 -7.39 8.35
C VAL A 212 -7.47 -6.14 8.27
N VAL A 213 -6.87 -4.97 8.06
CA VAL A 213 -7.62 -3.71 7.83
C VAL A 213 -8.56 -3.87 6.64
N GLY A 214 -8.09 -4.53 5.58
CA GLY A 214 -8.90 -4.76 4.40
C GLY A 214 -10.11 -5.65 4.63
N ALA A 215 -10.01 -6.63 5.53
CA ALA A 215 -11.12 -7.46 5.97
C ALA A 215 -12.14 -6.65 6.79
N LEU A 216 -11.65 -5.76 7.67
CA LEU A 216 -12.52 -4.85 8.44
C LEU A 216 -13.31 -3.92 7.51
N PHE A 217 -12.68 -3.34 6.49
CA PHE A 217 -13.35 -2.47 5.52
C PHE A 217 -14.36 -3.24 4.67
N LEU A 218 -14.05 -4.49 4.28
CA LEU A 218 -15.02 -5.36 3.62
C LEU A 218 -16.24 -5.63 4.53
N GLY A 219 -16.02 -5.89 5.82
CA GLY A 219 -17.09 -6.06 6.80
C GLY A 219 -17.96 -4.81 6.95
N ALA A 220 -17.35 -3.62 6.98
CA ALA A 220 -18.08 -2.35 7.01
C ALA A 220 -18.94 -2.14 5.75
N ALA A 221 -18.37 -2.43 4.57
CA ALA A 221 -19.09 -2.36 3.31
C ALA A 221 -20.29 -3.32 3.27
N ALA A 222 -20.12 -4.54 3.79
CA ALA A 222 -21.17 -5.54 3.86
C ALA A 222 -22.29 -5.22 4.88
N THR A 223 -21.96 -4.47 5.95
CA THR A 223 -22.91 -4.14 7.02
C THR A 223 -23.76 -2.91 6.69
N ALA A 224 -23.18 -1.93 6.01
CA ALA A 224 -23.85 -0.68 5.69
C ALA A 224 -23.80 -0.41 4.19
N THR A 225 -22.70 0.15 3.69
CA THR A 225 -22.50 0.49 2.27
C THR A 225 -21.01 0.73 1.98
N LEU A 226 -20.67 0.93 0.70
CA LEU A 226 -19.35 1.38 0.29
C LEU A 226 -18.91 2.68 1.00
N LEU A 227 -19.86 3.59 1.31
CA LEU A 227 -19.56 4.81 2.07
C LEU A 227 -18.96 4.52 3.45
N ALA A 228 -19.39 3.44 4.12
CA ALA A 228 -18.83 3.05 5.40
C ALA A 228 -17.35 2.65 5.28
N ALA A 229 -17.00 1.87 4.26
CA ALA A 229 -15.61 1.49 3.99
C ALA A 229 -14.75 2.70 3.59
N VAL A 230 -15.27 3.60 2.74
CA VAL A 230 -14.60 4.86 2.37
C VAL A 230 -14.31 5.70 3.62
N THR A 231 -15.32 5.89 4.46
CA THR A 231 -15.18 6.67 5.70
C THR A 231 -14.14 6.05 6.63
N ALA A 232 -14.19 4.73 6.83
CA ALA A 232 -13.23 4.00 7.65
C ALA A 232 -11.79 4.18 7.12
N HIS A 233 -11.59 4.05 5.80
CA HIS A 233 -10.28 4.18 5.18
C HIS A 233 -9.75 5.62 5.23
N VAL A 234 -10.59 6.63 4.97
CA VAL A 234 -10.19 8.03 5.09
C VAL A 234 -9.76 8.35 6.51
N LEU A 235 -10.54 7.98 7.53
CA LEU A 235 -10.19 8.19 8.93
C LEU A 235 -8.90 7.45 9.31
N PHE A 236 -8.74 6.21 8.83
CA PHE A 236 -7.52 5.44 9.00
C PHE A 236 -6.29 6.18 8.44
N ASN A 237 -6.38 6.71 7.21
CA ASN A 237 -5.27 7.44 6.58
C ASN A 237 -4.98 8.76 7.30
N LEU A 238 -6.00 9.51 7.68
CA LEU A 238 -5.83 10.76 8.42
C LEU A 238 -5.16 10.51 9.78
N ALA A 239 -5.56 9.47 10.51
CA ALA A 239 -4.93 9.10 11.78
C ALA A 239 -3.45 8.68 11.62
N ALA A 240 -3.05 8.19 10.45
CA ALA A 240 -1.65 7.92 10.12
C ALA A 240 -0.85 9.21 9.80
N CYS A 241 -1.50 10.23 9.24
CA CYS A 241 -0.89 11.52 8.91
C CYS A 241 -0.65 12.41 10.13
N PHE A 242 -1.49 12.28 11.15
CA PHE A 242 -1.34 12.99 12.43
C PHE A 242 -0.80 12.00 13.45
N PRO A 243 0.51 11.71 13.46
CA PRO A 243 1.10 10.99 14.58
C PRO A 243 0.91 11.86 15.81
N VAL A 244 -0.15 11.56 16.58
CA VAL A 244 -0.30 12.01 17.97
C VAL A 244 1.03 11.66 18.60
N HIS A 245 1.76 12.68 19.07
CA HIS A 245 3.16 12.66 19.50
C HIS A 245 3.50 11.51 20.48
N THR A 246 3.58 10.27 20.02
CA THR A 246 3.93 9.11 20.85
C THR A 246 5.38 8.76 20.59
N GLY A 247 6.31 9.58 21.10
CA GLY A 247 7.68 9.23 21.55
C GLY A 247 8.66 8.47 20.64
N TYR A 248 8.27 8.01 19.43
CA TYR A 248 9.04 7.05 18.65
C TYR A 248 10.16 7.71 17.81
N THR A 249 10.13 9.04 17.67
CA THR A 249 11.19 9.80 17.01
C THR A 249 12.44 9.98 17.88
N GLY A 250 12.40 9.66 19.18
CA GLY A 250 13.54 9.81 20.09
C GLY A 250 14.64 8.76 19.88
N ALA A 251 14.28 7.49 19.70
CA ALA A 251 15.27 6.41 19.70
C ALA A 251 16.08 6.29 18.39
N ALA A 252 15.49 6.62 17.23
CA ALA A 252 16.19 6.56 15.95
C ALA A 252 17.13 7.75 15.71
N ARG A 253 16.85 8.91 16.31
CA ARG A 253 17.76 10.07 16.28
C ARG A 253 18.91 9.95 17.27
N ALA A 254 18.70 9.29 18.40
CA ALA A 254 19.72 9.15 19.45
C ALA A 254 20.90 8.23 19.06
N GLY A 255 20.74 7.36 18.06
CA GLY A 255 21.80 6.43 17.61
C GLY A 255 22.65 6.90 16.42
N ALA A 256 22.35 8.07 15.82
CA ALA A 256 22.87 8.44 14.49
C ALA A 256 23.88 9.61 14.46
N MET A 257 24.32 10.12 15.60
CA MET A 257 25.43 11.07 15.63
C MET A 257 26.58 10.45 16.41
N PRO A 258 27.51 9.73 15.76
CA PRO A 258 28.86 9.65 16.31
C PRO A 258 29.29 11.10 16.51
N ARG A 259 29.52 11.49 17.77
CA ARG A 259 30.29 12.70 18.05
C ARG A 259 31.59 12.49 17.31
N GLU A 260 31.78 13.19 16.20
CA GLU A 260 33.12 13.53 15.74
C GLU A 260 33.78 14.16 16.96
N THR A 261 34.58 13.36 17.66
CA THR A 261 35.56 13.85 18.60
C THR A 261 36.47 14.73 17.76
N ALA A 262 36.18 16.04 17.80
CA ALA A 262 37.05 17.06 17.29
C ALA A 262 38.45 16.72 17.81
N GLY A 263 39.35 16.40 16.89
CA GLY A 263 40.74 16.24 17.20
C GLY A 263 41.23 17.55 17.79
N GLU A 264 41.59 17.53 19.07
CA GLU A 264 42.51 18.50 19.64
C GLU A 264 43.85 18.29 18.92
N GLY A 265 44.12 19.13 17.93
CA GLY A 265 45.47 19.35 17.44
C GLY A 265 46.27 20.08 18.53
N ARG A 266 47.34 19.45 19.00
CA ARG A 266 48.50 20.10 19.62
C ARG A 266 49.66 20.03 18.64
#